data_AF-A0A7Z9XRK7-F1
#
_entry.id   AF-A0A7Z9XRK7-F1
#
_cell.length_a   1.000
_cell.length_b   1.000
_cell.length_c   1.000
_cell.angle_alpha   90.00
_cell.angle_beta   90.00
_cell.angle_gamma   90.00
#
_symmetry.space_group_name_H-M   'P 1'
#
loop_
_entity.id
_entity.type
_entity.pdbx_description
1 polymer ?
#
loop_
_entity_poly.entity_id
_entity_poly.type
_entity_poly.pdbx_seq_one_letter_code
_entity_poly.pdbx_strand_id
1 'polypeptide(L)'
;MKNFWQLLQFRVQCSLKSEASTSYLSYGWWILEPLLHMAMFYLIFEILLNQGTKDFVAYLLCGLIPWLWFNKSITNATGSIPAARGIMMQTRVPVTLFPTEVVAQDSVKQLLVFSILFIFLIAYGTPISIHWLATIPIALTQLLLTLALSLLVAAITPFLPDVRFLIQTGLLMLMMGSGIFYSYDVILPEHRTMFFMNPMANLIWNYREALMYQHWPDWQ
;
A
#
# COMPACT_ATOMS: atom_id res chain seq x y z
N MET A 1 -3.88 17.12 -23.24
CA MET A 1 -4.00 16.72 -21.82
C MET A 1 -5.39 16.19 -21.44
N LYS A 2 -6.51 16.81 -21.85
CA LYS A 2 -7.88 16.29 -21.54
C LYS A 2 -8.09 14.81 -21.93
N ASN A 3 -7.56 14.39 -23.07
CA ASN A 3 -7.72 13.00 -23.53
C ASN A 3 -6.95 11.99 -22.65
N PHE A 4 -5.86 12.38 -21.99
CA PHE A 4 -5.07 11.46 -21.16
C PHE A 4 -5.87 10.99 -19.93
N TRP A 5 -6.50 11.92 -19.22
CA TRP A 5 -7.32 11.60 -18.04
C TRP A 5 -8.54 10.75 -18.40
N GLN A 6 -9.18 11.03 -19.54
CA GLN A 6 -10.29 10.21 -20.03
C GLN A 6 -9.84 8.80 -20.39
N LEU A 7 -8.70 8.67 -21.07
CA LEU A 7 -8.10 7.37 -21.39
C LEU A 7 -7.73 6.59 -20.12
N LEU A 8 -7.13 7.26 -19.13
CA LEU A 8 -6.79 6.67 -17.84
C LEU A 8 -8.03 6.16 -17.11
N GLN A 9 -9.07 6.98 -16.99
CA GLN A 9 -10.33 6.57 -16.35
C GLN A 9 -10.97 5.38 -17.05
N PHE A 10 -11.04 5.42 -18.39
CA PHE A 10 -11.59 4.33 -19.19
C PHE A 10 -10.80 3.03 -18.98
N ARG A 11 -9.47 3.11 -19.06
CA ARG A 11 -8.54 2.00 -18.81
C ARG A 11 -8.73 1.37 -17.43
N VAL A 12 -8.73 2.20 -16.38
CA VAL A 12 -8.93 1.74 -15.00
C VAL A 12 -10.28 1.03 -14.85
N GLN A 13 -11.35 1.60 -15.40
CA GLN A 13 -12.68 0.96 -15.37
C GLN A 13 -12.71 -0.37 -16.13
N CYS A 14 -12.11 -0.42 -17.33
CA CYS A 14 -12.02 -1.64 -18.12
C CYS A 14 -11.19 -2.71 -17.42
N SER A 15 -10.05 -2.34 -16.84
CA SER A 15 -9.17 -3.26 -16.11
C SER A 15 -9.88 -3.85 -14.88
N LEU A 16 -10.54 -3.00 -14.07
CA LEU A 16 -11.33 -3.46 -12.92
C LEU A 16 -12.48 -4.40 -13.35
N LYS A 17 -13.18 -4.09 -14.44
CA LYS A 17 -14.23 -4.97 -14.99
C LYS A 17 -13.67 -6.27 -15.53
N SER A 18 -12.52 -6.23 -16.19
CA SER A 18 -11.84 -7.41 -16.73
C SER A 18 -11.44 -8.36 -15.60
N GLU A 19 -10.82 -7.84 -14.54
CA GLU A 19 -10.42 -8.61 -13.35
C GLU A 19 -11.64 -9.20 -12.61
N ALA A 20 -12.73 -8.43 -12.54
CA ALA A 20 -13.99 -8.90 -11.98
C ALA A 20 -14.64 -10.02 -12.82
N SER A 21 -14.49 -9.98 -14.14
CA SER A 21 -15.05 -10.97 -15.06
C SER A 21 -14.27 -12.29 -15.12
N THR A 22 -13.00 -12.28 -14.72
CA THR A 22 -12.11 -13.45 -14.83
C THR A 22 -12.30 -14.47 -13.71
N SER A 23 -12.89 -14.08 -12.57
CA SER A 23 -13.23 -15.02 -11.48
C SER A 23 -14.46 -14.56 -10.71
N TYR A 24 -15.35 -15.51 -10.40
CA TYR A 24 -16.52 -15.28 -9.54
C TYR A 24 -16.15 -14.76 -8.13
N LEU A 25 -14.89 -14.92 -7.71
CA LEU A 25 -14.38 -14.56 -6.38
C LEU A 25 -13.37 -13.38 -6.37
N SER A 26 -13.17 -12.66 -7.49
CA SER A 26 -12.14 -11.62 -7.59
C SER A 26 -12.29 -10.49 -6.56
N TYR A 27 -13.51 -10.01 -6.31
CA TYR A 27 -13.76 -8.97 -5.30
C TYR A 27 -13.54 -9.47 -3.87
N GLY A 28 -13.92 -10.72 -3.59
CA GLY A 28 -13.69 -11.35 -2.29
C GLY A 28 -12.20 -11.43 -1.97
N TRP A 29 -11.36 -11.64 -2.99
CA TRP A 29 -9.91 -11.72 -2.82
C TRP A 29 -9.28 -10.41 -2.34
N TRP A 30 -9.82 -9.25 -2.72
CA TRP A 30 -9.26 -7.98 -2.24
C TRP A 30 -9.39 -7.80 -0.72
N ILE A 31 -10.37 -8.45 -0.11
CA ILE A 31 -10.62 -8.42 1.34
C ILE A 31 -9.94 -9.61 2.02
N LEU A 32 -10.05 -10.79 1.41
CA LEU A 32 -9.51 -12.03 1.95
C LEU A 32 -7.98 -11.97 2.06
N GLU A 33 -7.29 -11.34 1.10
CA GLU A 33 -5.82 -11.22 1.11
C GLU A 33 -5.31 -10.48 2.37
N PRO A 34 -5.74 -9.24 2.67
CA PRO A 34 -5.39 -8.56 3.93
C PRO A 34 -5.80 -9.33 5.19
N LEU A 35 -6.96 -9.98 5.19
CA LEU A 35 -7.44 -10.76 6.35
C LEU A 35 -6.55 -11.98 6.63
N LEU A 36 -6.10 -12.69 5.59
CA LEU A 36 -5.17 -13.81 5.74
C LEU A 36 -3.80 -13.35 6.25
N HIS A 37 -3.28 -12.24 5.73
CA HIS A 37 -2.04 -11.66 6.24
C HIS A 37 -2.18 -11.27 7.72
N MET A 38 -3.30 -10.62 8.10
CA MET A 38 -3.59 -10.27 9.48
C MET A 38 -3.69 -11.52 10.37
N ALA A 39 -4.45 -12.54 9.96
CA ALA A 39 -4.59 -13.78 10.71
C ALA A 39 -3.24 -14.47 10.93
N MET A 40 -2.39 -14.50 9.91
CA MET A 40 -1.04 -15.06 10.00
C MET A 40 -0.18 -14.31 11.03
N PHE A 41 -0.13 -12.97 10.95
CA PHE A 41 0.69 -12.18 11.87
C PHE A 41 0.13 -12.15 13.28
N TYR A 42 -1.19 -12.11 13.44
CA TYR A 42 -1.84 -12.24 14.74
C TYR A 42 -1.47 -13.57 15.41
N LEU A 43 -1.56 -14.67 14.67
CA LEU A 43 -1.18 -15.99 15.19
C LEU A 43 0.28 -16.00 15.67
N ILE A 44 1.21 -15.42 14.89
CA ILE A 44 2.63 -15.43 15.25
C ILE A 44 2.92 -14.53 16.47
N PHE A 45 2.45 -13.29 16.48
CA PHE A 45 2.88 -12.30 17.47
C PHE A 45 2.04 -12.30 18.75
N GLU A 46 0.74 -12.54 18.63
CA GLU A 46 -0.15 -12.64 19.79
C GLU A 46 -0.05 -14.04 20.40
N ILE A 47 -0.39 -15.08 19.63
CA ILE A 47 -0.60 -16.42 20.18
C ILE A 47 0.73 -17.12 20.47
N LEU A 48 1.69 -17.08 19.54
CA LEU A 48 2.96 -17.80 19.72
C LEU A 48 3.97 -17.03 20.58
N LEU A 49 4.07 -15.71 20.39
CA LEU A 49 5.09 -14.89 21.05
C LEU A 49 4.59 -14.20 22.33
N ASN A 50 3.26 -14.09 22.54
CA ASN A 50 2.64 -13.37 23.66
C ASN A 50 3.21 -11.95 23.84
N GLN A 51 3.61 -11.32 22.73
CA GLN A 51 4.07 -9.93 22.67
C GLN A 51 2.96 -8.95 22.27
N GLY A 52 1.74 -9.49 22.15
CA GLY A 52 0.51 -8.76 21.95
C GLY A 52 0.27 -7.71 23.03
N THR A 53 0.17 -6.45 22.63
CA THR A 53 -0.46 -5.43 23.47
C THR A 53 -1.98 -5.55 23.33
N LYS A 54 -2.75 -4.98 24.27
CA LYS A 54 -4.23 -5.03 24.25
C LYS A 54 -4.83 -4.62 22.90
N ASP A 55 -4.17 -3.72 22.16
CA ASP A 55 -4.61 -3.18 20.87
C ASP A 55 -3.77 -3.67 19.68
N PHE A 56 -3.07 -4.81 19.80
CA PHE A 56 -2.12 -5.31 18.81
C PHE A 56 -2.75 -5.51 17.42
N VAL A 57 -4.00 -5.99 17.35
CA VAL A 57 -4.70 -6.20 16.07
C VAL A 57 -4.91 -4.88 15.33
N ALA A 58 -5.37 -3.84 16.03
CA ALA A 58 -5.54 -2.51 15.46
C ALA A 58 -4.18 -1.92 15.05
N TYR A 59 -3.16 -2.10 15.89
CA TYR A 59 -1.79 -1.66 15.63
C TYR A 59 -1.18 -2.27 14.36
N LEU A 60 -1.38 -3.57 14.19
CA LEU A 60 -0.91 -4.33 13.05
C LEU A 60 -1.66 -3.89 11.79
N LEU A 61 -2.99 -3.81 11.83
CA LEU A 61 -3.80 -3.44 10.67
C LEU A 61 -3.49 -2.03 10.16
N CYS A 62 -3.33 -1.05 11.07
CA CYS A 62 -3.01 0.32 10.69
C CYS A 62 -1.65 0.45 9.99
N GLY A 63 -0.70 -0.46 10.23
CA GLY A 63 0.57 -0.49 9.50
C GLY A 63 0.57 -1.39 8.27
N LEU A 64 -0.07 -2.56 8.36
CA LEU A 64 -0.08 -3.57 7.31
C LEU A 64 -0.89 -3.12 6.08
N ILE A 65 -2.04 -2.47 6.27
CA ILE A 65 -2.91 -2.07 5.17
C ILE A 65 -2.24 -1.02 4.26
N PRO A 66 -1.65 0.08 4.78
CA PRO A 66 -0.85 0.99 3.96
C PRO A 66 0.34 0.29 3.30
N TRP A 67 1.01 -0.63 3.99
CA TRP A 67 2.13 -1.38 3.45
C TRP A 67 1.75 -2.25 2.25
N LEU A 68 0.66 -3.02 2.36
CA LEU A 68 0.17 -3.88 1.29
C LEU A 68 -0.15 -3.08 0.03
N TRP A 69 -0.73 -1.88 0.17
CA TRP A 69 -0.98 -0.98 -0.95
C TRP A 69 0.30 -0.57 -1.67
N PHE A 70 1.31 -0.14 -0.92
CA PHE A 70 2.62 0.26 -1.45
C PHE A 70 3.31 -0.90 -2.18
N ASN A 71 3.40 -2.05 -1.51
CA ASN A 71 4.04 -3.26 -2.02
C ASN A 71 3.37 -3.74 -3.33
N LYS A 72 2.04 -3.80 -3.34
CA LYS A 72 1.25 -4.25 -4.49
C LYS A 72 1.40 -3.31 -5.68
N SER A 73 1.29 -1.99 -5.44
CA SER A 73 1.41 -0.98 -6.48
C SER A 73 2.78 -0.99 -7.17
N ILE A 74 3.87 -1.08 -6.41
CA ILE A 74 5.23 -1.12 -6.99
C ILE A 74 5.45 -2.45 -7.71
N THR A 75 5.05 -3.56 -7.10
CA THR A 75 5.20 -4.90 -7.72
C THR A 75 4.44 -4.98 -9.04
N ASN A 76 3.20 -4.51 -9.09
CA ASN A 76 2.40 -4.51 -10.32
C ASN A 76 2.97 -3.55 -11.37
N ALA A 77 3.50 -2.39 -10.95
CA ALA A 77 4.11 -1.43 -11.86
C ALA A 77 5.31 -2.01 -12.61
N THR A 78 6.11 -2.90 -12.00
CA THR A 78 7.25 -3.59 -12.66
C THR A 78 6.82 -4.28 -13.97
N GLY A 79 5.64 -4.89 -13.98
CA GLY A 79 5.11 -5.64 -15.14
C GLY A 79 4.25 -4.81 -16.10
N SER A 80 3.96 -3.55 -15.78
CA SER A 80 2.96 -2.73 -16.49
C SER A 80 3.30 -2.48 -17.95
N ILE A 81 4.54 -2.09 -18.25
CA ILE A 81 5.00 -1.78 -19.62
C ILE A 81 5.16 -3.04 -20.47
N PRO A 82 5.84 -4.12 -19.99
CA PRO A 82 5.93 -5.37 -20.74
C PRO A 82 4.55 -5.95 -21.10
N ALA A 83 3.59 -5.92 -20.19
CA ALA A 83 2.23 -6.40 -20.42
C ALA A 83 1.48 -5.57 -21.47
N ALA A 84 1.76 -4.27 -21.56
CA ALA A 84 1.11 -3.34 -22.49
C ALA A 84 1.71 -3.33 -23.91
N ARG A 85 2.75 -4.12 -24.18
CA ARG A 85 3.52 -4.08 -25.43
C ARG A 85 2.66 -4.19 -26.69
N GLY A 86 1.65 -5.06 -26.69
CA GLY A 86 0.75 -5.25 -27.84
C GLY A 86 -0.02 -3.98 -28.19
N ILE A 87 -0.48 -3.23 -27.19
CA ILE A 87 -1.25 -2.01 -27.39
C ILE A 87 -0.35 -0.85 -27.81
N MET A 88 0.87 -0.80 -27.26
CA MET A 88 1.88 0.19 -27.64
C MET A 88 2.27 0.09 -29.12
N MET A 89 2.27 -1.12 -29.69
CA MET A 89 2.56 -1.32 -31.11
C MET A 89 1.40 -0.89 -32.03
N GLN A 90 0.16 -0.94 -31.53
CA GLN A 90 -1.04 -0.65 -32.32
C GLN A 90 -1.50 0.80 -32.22
N THR A 91 -1.13 1.54 -31.17
CA THR A 91 -1.62 2.90 -30.93
C THR A 91 -0.56 3.77 -30.26
N ARG A 92 -0.48 5.05 -30.65
CA ARG A 92 0.41 6.03 -30.01
C ARG A 92 -0.17 6.52 -28.68
N VAL A 93 0.09 5.77 -27.62
CA VAL A 93 -0.20 6.15 -26.23
C VAL A 93 1.09 6.40 -25.45
N PRO A 94 1.11 7.38 -24.53
CA PRO A 94 2.30 7.65 -23.72
C PRO A 94 2.59 6.47 -22.78
N VAL A 95 3.86 6.09 -22.67
CA VAL A 95 4.29 4.92 -21.89
C VAL A 95 4.00 5.07 -20.40
N THR A 96 4.00 6.30 -19.88
CA THR A 96 3.68 6.61 -18.47
C THR A 96 2.23 6.30 -18.10
N LEU A 97 1.34 6.10 -19.08
CA LEU A 97 -0.07 5.76 -18.84
C LEU A 97 -0.20 4.43 -18.10
N PHE A 98 0.59 3.42 -18.45
CA PHE A 98 0.45 2.05 -17.92
C PHE A 98 0.81 1.91 -16.43
N PRO A 99 1.97 2.39 -15.95
CA PRO A 99 2.26 2.38 -14.52
C PRO A 99 1.28 3.25 -13.73
N THR A 100 0.82 4.37 -14.31
CA THR A 100 -0.18 5.24 -13.66
C THR A 100 -1.54 4.54 -13.55
N GLU A 101 -1.96 3.82 -14.59
CA GLU A 101 -3.17 3.00 -14.60
C GLU A 101 -3.15 1.96 -13.48
N VAL A 102 -2.03 1.23 -13.34
CA VAL A 102 -1.86 0.22 -12.31
C VAL A 102 -1.95 0.83 -10.91
N VAL A 103 -1.21 1.91 -10.64
CA VAL A 103 -1.25 2.59 -9.33
C VAL A 103 -2.65 3.13 -9.04
N ALA A 104 -3.35 3.70 -10.03
CA ALA A 104 -4.72 4.17 -9.86
C ALA A 104 -5.70 3.02 -9.56
N GLN A 105 -5.57 1.89 -10.26
CA GLN A 105 -6.38 0.70 -10.02
C GLN A 105 -6.17 0.15 -8.61
N ASP A 106 -4.91 0.01 -8.18
CA ASP A 106 -4.58 -0.47 -6.84
C ASP A 106 -5.05 0.51 -5.75
N SER A 107 -5.01 1.82 -6.02
CA SER A 107 -5.55 2.86 -5.12
C SER A 107 -7.06 2.76 -4.97
N VAL A 108 -7.81 2.50 -6.06
CA VAL A 108 -9.27 2.30 -5.98
C VAL A 108 -9.62 1.08 -5.13
N LYS A 109 -8.89 -0.04 -5.30
CA LYS A 109 -9.06 -1.23 -4.46
C LYS A 109 -8.74 -0.91 -3.00
N GLN A 110 -7.69 -0.14 -2.78
CA GLN A 110 -7.25 0.24 -1.44
C GLN A 110 -8.28 1.08 -0.69
N LEU A 111 -9.05 1.93 -1.37
CA LEU A 111 -10.15 2.68 -0.74
C LEU A 111 -11.19 1.76 -0.09
N LEU A 112 -11.50 0.62 -0.72
CA LEU A 112 -12.38 -0.39 -0.13
C LEU A 112 -11.75 -1.03 1.13
N VAL A 113 -10.46 -1.34 1.06
CA VAL A 113 -9.73 -1.93 2.20
C VAL A 113 -9.63 -0.96 3.37
N PHE A 114 -9.34 0.33 3.13
CA PHE A 114 -9.38 1.36 4.17
C PHE A 114 -10.79 1.54 4.76
N SER A 115 -11.83 1.46 3.94
CA SER A 115 -13.22 1.52 4.45
C SER A 115 -13.50 0.39 5.45
N ILE A 116 -13.00 -0.82 5.17
CA ILE A 116 -13.10 -1.97 6.07
C ILE A 116 -12.27 -1.75 7.34
N LEU A 117 -11.07 -1.17 7.22
CA LEU A 117 -10.25 -0.80 8.38
C LEU A 117 -11.01 0.16 9.31
N PHE A 118 -11.63 1.21 8.77
CA PHE A 118 -12.41 2.15 9.57
C PHE A 118 -13.59 1.46 10.29
N ILE A 119 -14.34 0.60 9.59
CA ILE A 119 -15.42 -0.19 10.20
C ILE A 119 -14.88 -1.06 11.33
N PHE A 120 -13.73 -1.72 11.10
CA PHE A 120 -13.08 -2.54 12.11
C PHE A 120 -12.67 -1.72 13.34
N LEU A 121 -12.05 -0.55 13.17
CA LEU A 121 -11.62 0.30 14.29
C LEU A 121 -12.79 0.81 15.12
N ILE A 122 -13.92 1.14 14.48
CA ILE A 122 -15.17 1.52 15.17
C ILE A 122 -15.71 0.32 15.96
N ALA A 123 -15.79 -0.87 15.34
CA ALA A 123 -16.24 -2.09 16.01
C ALA A 123 -15.33 -2.51 17.16
N TYR A 124 -14.03 -2.20 17.06
CA TYR A 124 -13.03 -2.43 18.10
C TYR A 124 -13.17 -1.46 19.30
N GLY A 125 -13.99 -0.41 19.17
CA GLY A 125 -14.22 0.58 20.23
C GLY A 125 -13.25 1.76 20.22
N THR A 126 -12.53 2.00 19.11
CA THR A 126 -11.68 3.18 18.97
C THR A 126 -12.55 4.43 18.84
N PRO A 127 -12.34 5.50 19.63
CA PRO A 127 -13.16 6.71 19.53
C PRO A 127 -12.96 7.36 18.16
N ILE A 128 -14.05 7.66 17.47
CA ILE A 128 -14.00 8.43 16.22
C ILE A 128 -13.55 9.85 16.59
N SER A 129 -12.43 10.28 16.02
CA SER A 129 -11.84 11.59 16.29
C SER A 129 -11.56 12.35 15.01
N ILE A 130 -11.43 13.68 15.11
CA ILE A 130 -11.13 14.55 13.97
C ILE A 130 -9.77 14.21 13.32
N HIS A 131 -8.86 13.60 14.09
CA HIS A 131 -7.56 13.13 13.62
C HIS A 131 -7.66 12.08 12.51
N TRP A 132 -8.78 11.36 12.39
CA TRP A 132 -8.99 10.43 11.28
C TRP A 132 -8.98 11.14 9.91
N LEU A 133 -9.32 12.43 9.86
CA LEU A 133 -9.21 13.24 8.64
C LEU A 133 -7.76 13.41 8.18
N ALA A 134 -6.77 13.29 9.09
CA ALA A 134 -5.36 13.31 8.74
C ALA A 134 -4.94 12.11 7.88
N THR A 135 -5.73 11.03 7.86
CA THR A 135 -5.52 9.90 6.94
C THR A 135 -5.53 10.33 5.47
N ILE A 136 -6.30 11.37 5.12
CA ILE A 136 -6.40 11.86 3.73
C ILE A 136 -5.08 12.46 3.23
N PRO A 137 -4.47 13.46 3.90
CA PRO A 137 -3.16 13.98 3.47
C PRO A 137 -2.07 12.91 3.56
N ILE A 138 -2.06 12.02 4.56
CA ILE A 138 -1.09 10.93 4.65
C ILE A 138 -1.23 9.99 3.45
N ALA A 139 -2.45 9.56 3.11
CA ALA A 139 -2.70 8.72 1.94
C ALA A 139 -2.32 9.40 0.62
N LEU A 140 -2.51 10.72 0.52
CA LEU A 140 -2.07 11.48 -0.66
C LEU A 140 -0.54 11.50 -0.79
N THR A 141 0.18 11.73 0.30
CA THR A 141 1.65 11.67 0.28
C THR A 141 2.17 10.29 -0.07
N GLN A 142 1.54 9.24 0.48
CA GLN A 142 1.83 7.86 0.12
C GLN A 142 1.56 7.59 -1.36
N LEU A 143 0.43 8.08 -1.91
CA LEU A 143 0.09 7.92 -3.31
C LEU A 143 1.16 8.54 -4.22
N LEU A 144 1.62 9.75 -3.89
CA LEU A 144 2.66 10.44 -4.65
C LEU A 144 3.99 9.69 -4.60
N LEU A 145 4.41 9.23 -3.42
CA LEU A 145 5.61 8.41 -3.24
C LEU A 145 5.51 7.11 -4.06
N THR A 146 4.38 6.41 -3.94
CA THR A 146 4.13 5.15 -4.64
C THR A 146 4.14 5.37 -6.15
N LEU A 147 3.49 6.43 -6.65
CA LEU A 147 3.48 6.75 -8.08
C LEU A 147 4.88 7.06 -8.60
N ALA A 148 5.67 7.86 -7.87
CA ALA A 148 7.03 8.21 -8.25
C ALA A 148 7.93 6.98 -8.35
N LEU A 149 7.90 6.10 -7.34
CA LEU A 149 8.68 4.85 -7.34
C LEU A 149 8.19 3.86 -8.40
N SER A 150 6.87 3.71 -8.56
CA SER A 150 6.28 2.86 -9.59
C SER A 150 6.68 3.29 -11.00
N LEU A 151 6.71 4.60 -11.27
CA LEU A 151 7.18 5.14 -12.56
C LEU A 151 8.67 4.84 -12.78
N LEU A 152 9.50 5.02 -11.76
CA LEU A 152 10.93 4.72 -11.82
C LEU A 152 11.18 3.24 -12.12
N VAL A 153 10.53 2.36 -11.36
CA VAL A 153 10.72 0.90 -11.50
C VAL A 153 10.18 0.40 -12.83
N ALA A 154 9.01 0.89 -13.26
CA ALA A 154 8.45 0.55 -14.56
C ALA A 154 9.35 1.03 -15.71
N ALA A 155 10.01 2.18 -15.57
CA ALA A 155 10.94 2.67 -16.59
C ALA A 155 12.19 1.77 -16.72
N ILE A 156 12.67 1.17 -15.64
CA ILE A 156 13.90 0.34 -15.63
C ILE A 156 13.64 -1.10 -16.10
N THR A 157 12.51 -1.68 -15.70
CA THR A 157 12.24 -3.11 -15.87
C THR A 157 12.29 -3.60 -17.33
N PRO A 158 11.84 -2.84 -18.35
CA PRO A 158 11.96 -3.24 -19.76
C PRO A 158 13.41 -3.40 -20.25
N PHE A 159 14.36 -2.70 -19.63
CA PHE A 159 15.79 -2.77 -19.97
C PHE A 159 16.50 -3.86 -19.16
N LEU A 160 16.12 -4.02 -17.89
CA LEU A 160 16.69 -4.98 -16.96
C LEU A 160 15.58 -5.81 -16.29
N PRO A 161 15.08 -6.88 -16.95
CA PRO A 161 13.95 -7.66 -16.43
C PRO A 161 14.20 -8.27 -15.04
N ASP A 162 15.46 -8.60 -14.73
CA ASP A 162 15.87 -9.21 -13.46
C ASP A 162 15.72 -8.25 -12.26
N VAL A 163 15.61 -6.94 -12.50
CA VAL A 163 15.34 -5.94 -11.46
C VAL A 163 14.04 -6.25 -10.72
N ARG A 164 13.08 -6.93 -11.35
CA ARG A 164 11.84 -7.36 -10.68
C ARG A 164 12.10 -8.19 -9.43
N PHE A 165 13.09 -9.10 -9.45
CA PHE A 165 13.45 -9.90 -8.28
C PHE A 165 14.06 -9.03 -7.19
N LEU A 166 14.98 -8.13 -7.56
CA LEU A 166 15.58 -7.18 -6.62
C LEU A 166 14.53 -6.27 -5.97
N ILE A 167 13.52 -5.83 -6.71
CA ILE A 167 12.42 -5.03 -6.18
C ILE A 167 11.60 -5.85 -5.18
N GLN A 168 11.23 -7.09 -5.50
CA GLN A 168 10.48 -7.94 -4.57
C GLN A 168 11.24 -8.20 -3.27
N THR A 169 12.54 -8.53 -3.36
CA THR A 169 13.39 -8.70 -2.18
C THR A 169 13.59 -7.38 -1.42
N GLY A 170 13.77 -6.27 -2.14
CA GLY A 170 13.89 -4.93 -1.55
C GLY A 170 12.66 -4.51 -0.78
N LEU A 171 11.47 -4.76 -1.32
CA LEU A 171 10.19 -4.51 -0.64
C LEU A 171 10.09 -5.35 0.64
N LEU A 172 10.47 -6.64 0.60
CA LEU A 172 10.49 -7.47 1.81
C LEU A 172 11.44 -6.91 2.88
N MET A 173 12.65 -6.49 2.52
CA MET A 173 13.60 -5.86 3.46
C MET A 173 13.04 -4.57 4.04
N LEU A 174 12.40 -3.74 3.20
CA LEU A 174 11.82 -2.47 3.60
C LEU A 174 10.58 -2.67 4.49
N MET A 175 9.83 -3.75 4.31
CA MET A 175 8.76 -4.18 5.22
C MET A 175 9.31 -4.44 6.63
N MET A 176 10.36 -5.26 6.73
CA MET A 176 11.00 -5.59 8.01
C MET A 176 11.52 -4.33 8.72
N GLY A 177 12.08 -3.40 7.95
CA GLY A 177 12.60 -2.12 8.44
C GLY A 177 11.57 -1.00 8.63
N SER A 178 10.27 -1.26 8.48
CA SER A 178 9.21 -0.23 8.58
C SER A 178 8.42 -0.25 9.88
N GLY A 179 8.79 -1.13 10.83
CA GLY A 179 8.15 -1.19 12.14
C GLY A 179 6.68 -1.65 12.10
N ILE A 180 6.29 -2.44 11.08
CA ILE A 180 4.92 -2.97 11.01
C ILE A 180 4.63 -3.89 12.21
N PHE A 181 5.61 -4.68 12.64
CA PHE A 181 5.43 -5.74 13.64
C PHE A 181 5.78 -5.35 15.08
N TYR A 182 6.47 -4.23 15.28
CA TYR A 182 6.99 -3.84 16.60
C TYR A 182 6.79 -2.34 16.85
N SER A 183 6.68 -1.97 18.12
CA SER A 183 6.58 -0.57 18.52
C SER A 183 7.90 0.17 18.37
N TYR A 184 7.79 1.46 18.11
CA TYR A 184 8.91 2.41 18.10
C TYR A 184 9.68 2.42 19.42
N ASP A 185 9.01 2.12 20.54
CA ASP A 185 9.61 2.11 21.87
C ASP A 185 10.74 1.09 22.03
N VAL A 186 10.74 0.05 21.18
CA VAL A 186 11.76 -0.99 21.17
C VAL A 186 13.04 -0.53 20.46
N ILE A 187 12.96 0.55 19.66
CA ILE A 187 14.09 1.06 18.87
C ILE A 187 14.99 1.94 19.74
N LEU A 188 16.26 1.54 19.85
CA LEU A 188 17.33 2.29 20.50
C LEU A 188 17.39 3.73 19.96
N PRO A 189 17.52 4.76 20.81
CA PRO A 189 17.50 6.17 20.40
C PRO A 189 18.47 6.51 19.26
N GLU A 190 19.65 5.89 19.26
CA GLU A 190 20.72 6.09 18.28
C GLU A 190 20.35 5.64 16.87
N HIS A 191 19.43 4.68 16.73
CA HIS A 191 19.03 4.10 15.44
C HIS A 191 17.71 4.68 14.90
N ARG A 192 17.07 5.59 15.64
CA ARG A 192 15.76 6.16 15.26
C ARG A 192 15.83 7.01 13.99
N THR A 193 16.89 7.79 13.82
CA THR A 193 17.11 8.58 12.60
C THR A 193 17.27 7.68 11.37
N MET A 194 18.02 6.58 11.50
CA MET A 194 18.17 5.59 10.42
C MET A 194 16.83 4.92 10.08
N PHE A 195 16.03 4.60 11.10
CA PHE A 195 14.71 4.02 10.91
C PHE A 195 13.77 4.96 10.12
N PHE A 196 13.75 6.26 10.42
CA PHE A 196 12.91 7.23 9.72
C PHE A 196 13.41 7.61 8.32
N MET A 197 14.62 7.24 7.91
CA MET A 197 15.02 7.34 6.50
C MET A 197 14.17 6.45 5.59
N ASN A 198 13.51 5.44 6.15
CA ASN A 198 12.50 4.68 5.43
C ASN A 198 11.20 5.50 5.35
N PRO A 199 10.81 6.00 4.16
CA PRO A 199 9.63 6.87 4.04
C PRO A 199 8.34 6.13 4.41
N MET A 200 8.28 4.81 4.22
CA MET A 200 7.10 4.02 4.64
C MET A 200 7.02 3.88 6.16
N ALA A 201 8.16 3.84 6.87
CA ALA A 201 8.16 3.82 8.33
C ALA A 201 7.52 5.10 8.90
N ASN A 202 7.88 6.26 8.34
CA ASN A 202 7.31 7.55 8.71
C ASN A 202 5.80 7.63 8.39
N LEU A 203 5.37 7.15 7.21
CA LEU A 203 3.96 7.11 6.84
C LEU A 203 3.15 6.20 7.76
N ILE A 204 3.65 4.98 8.05
CA ILE A 204 3.00 4.02 8.93
C ILE A 204 2.87 4.56 10.35
N TRP A 205 3.91 5.23 10.86
CA TRP A 205 3.87 5.94 12.12
C TRP A 205 2.73 6.96 12.14
N ASN A 206 2.66 7.82 11.12
CA ASN A 206 1.63 8.85 11.01
C ASN A 206 0.20 8.27 10.88
N TYR A 207 0.01 7.13 10.21
CA TYR A 207 -1.29 6.44 10.21
C TYR A 207 -1.69 5.98 11.62
N ARG A 208 -0.75 5.46 12.41
CA ARG A 208 -1.02 5.02 13.78
C ARG A 208 -1.33 6.19 14.71
N GLU A 209 -0.57 7.28 14.61
CA GLU A 209 -0.83 8.51 15.35
C GLU A 209 -2.24 9.04 15.07
N ALA A 210 -2.65 9.09 13.80
CA ALA A 210 -3.96 9.59 13.41
C ALA A 210 -5.12 8.66 13.82
N LEU A 211 -4.98 7.34 13.63
CA LEU A 211 -6.07 6.38 13.78
C LEU A 211 -6.21 5.82 15.19
N MET A 212 -5.10 5.62 15.90
CA MET A 212 -5.07 4.98 17.22
C MET A 212 -4.84 5.99 18.35
N TYR A 213 -3.80 6.81 18.22
CA TYR A 213 -3.36 7.68 19.32
C TYR A 213 -4.02 9.05 19.30
N GLN A 214 -4.76 9.39 18.24
CA GLN A 214 -5.48 10.65 18.09
C GLN A 214 -4.55 11.88 18.15
N HIS A 215 -3.38 11.78 17.53
CA HIS A 215 -2.49 12.91 17.33
C HIS A 215 -2.49 13.36 15.87
N TRP A 216 -2.08 14.60 15.66
CA TRP A 216 -1.80 15.08 14.31
C TRP A 216 -0.49 14.47 13.80
N PRO A 217 -0.38 14.21 12.48
CA PRO A 217 0.84 13.68 11.91
C PRO A 217 1.99 14.66 12.06
N ASP A 218 3.13 14.13 12.46
CA ASP A 218 4.41 14.83 12.52
C ASP A 218 5.21 14.50 11.25
N TRP A 219 5.44 15.50 10.42
CA TRP A 219 6.13 15.39 9.13
C TRP A 219 7.66 15.48 9.24
N GLN A 220 8.24 14.89 10.30
CA GLN A 220 9.69 14.91 10.55
C GLN A 220 10.48 14.07 9.54
#